data_AF-A0A1A7MS40-F1
#
_entry.id   AF-A0A1A7MS40-F1
#
_cell.length_a   1.000
_cell.length_b   1.000
_cell.length_c   1.000
_cell.angle_alpha   90.00
_cell.angle_beta   90.00
_cell.angle_gamma   90.00
#
_symmetry.space_group_name_H-M   'P 1'
#
loop_
_entity.id
_entity.type
_entity.pdbx_description
1 polymer ?
#
loop_
_entity_poly.entity_id
_entity_poly.type
_entity_poly.pdbx_seq_one_letter_code
_entity_poly.pdbx_strand_id
1 'polypeptide(L)'
;MALVSSALNIFGAVLLAHAVYSAHEHSTLATLAGGVPVSPVHSYIMPQIDLPLDITLETLTAVLLLCVGIVIGSPELKPIQWRVWAGKLEKEKSSKTQSINGDPLGPRGNPYAALEQRQGFLDIRAQRKDFADWVKSGSSKK
;
A
#
# COMPACT_ATOMS: atom_id res chain seq x y z
N MET A 1 -8.07 2.65 8.88
CA MET A 1 -8.02 2.91 7.42
C MET A 1 -7.55 1.70 6.62
N ALA A 2 -6.39 1.09 6.95
CA ALA A 2 -5.87 -0.06 6.18
C ALA A 2 -6.85 -1.24 6.08
N LEU A 3 -7.46 -1.69 7.18
CA LEU A 3 -8.40 -2.82 7.16
C LEU A 3 -9.64 -2.56 6.28
N VAL A 4 -10.21 -1.35 6.36
CA VAL A 4 -11.39 -0.95 5.58
C VAL A 4 -11.03 -0.82 4.10
N SER A 5 -9.90 -0.18 3.78
CA SER A 5 -9.37 -0.10 2.41
C SER A 5 -9.12 -1.48 1.83
N SER A 6 -8.44 -2.37 2.57
CA SER A 6 -8.17 -3.74 2.13
C SER A 6 -9.46 -4.52 1.91
N ALA A 7 -10.45 -4.41 2.82
CA ALA A 7 -11.74 -5.06 2.67
C ALA A 7 -12.48 -4.57 1.42
N LEU A 8 -12.56 -3.26 1.20
CA LEU A 8 -13.18 -2.67 0.01
C LEU A 8 -12.48 -3.10 -1.28
N ASN A 9 -11.15 -3.14 -1.29
CA ASN A 9 -10.38 -3.54 -2.46
C ASN A 9 -10.54 -5.03 -2.77
N ILE A 10 -10.49 -5.91 -1.76
CA ILE A 10 -10.68 -7.35 -1.94
C ILE A 10 -12.11 -7.62 -2.43
N PHE A 11 -13.11 -7.04 -1.77
CA PHE A 11 -14.50 -7.22 -2.15
C PHE A 11 -14.80 -6.67 -3.56
N GLY A 12 -14.31 -5.46 -3.87
CA GLY A 12 -14.43 -4.86 -5.19
C GLY A 12 -13.72 -5.67 -6.28
N ALA A 13 -12.55 -6.25 -5.99
CA ALA A 13 -11.84 -7.12 -6.94
C ALA A 13 -12.60 -8.43 -7.21
N VAL A 14 -13.21 -9.04 -6.19
CA VAL A 14 -14.04 -10.24 -6.35
C VAL A 14 -15.27 -9.93 -7.20
N LEU A 15 -15.98 -8.83 -6.91
CA LEU A 15 -17.12 -8.40 -7.72
C LEU A 15 -16.73 -8.08 -9.16
N LEU A 16 -15.59 -7.42 -9.38
CA LEU A 16 -15.10 -7.12 -10.72
C LEU A 16 -14.78 -8.39 -11.49
N ALA A 17 -14.11 -9.36 -10.86
CA ALA A 17 -13.80 -10.65 -11.48
C ALA A 17 -15.08 -11.41 -11.84
N HIS A 18 -16.08 -11.40 -10.96
CA HIS A 18 -17.40 -11.97 -11.21
C HIS A 18 -18.07 -11.32 -12.42
N ALA A 19 -18.18 -9.98 -12.43
CA ALA A 19 -18.87 -9.26 -13.50
C ALA A 19 -18.17 -9.41 -14.87
N VAL A 20 -16.83 -9.44 -14.88
CA VAL A 20 -16.04 -9.74 -16.10
C VAL A 20 -16.30 -11.16 -16.59
N TYR A 21 -16.38 -12.13 -15.68
CA TYR A 21 -16.72 -13.50 -16.04
C TYR A 21 -18.14 -13.61 -16.60
N SER A 22 -19.14 -12.97 -15.98
CA SER A 22 -20.51 -12.90 -16.48
C SER A 22 -20.58 -12.25 -17.86
N ALA A 23 -19.84 -11.17 -18.09
CA ALA A 23 -19.76 -10.52 -19.40
C ALA A 23 -19.14 -11.44 -20.47
N HIS A 24 -18.12 -12.22 -20.09
CA HIS A 24 -17.49 -13.21 -20.96
C HIS A 24 -18.47 -14.34 -21.32
N GLU A 25 -19.18 -14.92 -20.35
CA GLU A 25 -20.20 -15.95 -20.61
C GLU A 25 -21.32 -15.41 -21.51
N HIS A 26 -21.82 -14.20 -21.21
CA HIS A 26 -22.86 -13.56 -22.02
C HIS A 26 -22.41 -13.36 -23.47
N SER A 27 -21.18 -12.87 -23.67
CA SER A 27 -20.63 -12.61 -25.00
C SER A 27 -20.36 -13.89 -25.78
N THR A 28 -19.86 -14.93 -25.12
CA THR A 28 -19.60 -16.24 -25.76
C THR A 28 -20.89 -16.95 -26.15
N LEU A 29 -21.91 -16.94 -25.29
CA LEU A 29 -23.23 -17.49 -25.61
C LEU A 29 -23.94 -16.69 -26.71
N ALA A 30 -23.89 -15.35 -26.68
CA ALA A 30 -24.45 -14.52 -27.75
C ALA A 30 -23.80 -14.82 -29.11
N THR A 31 -22.50 -15.10 -29.10
CA THR A 31 -21.74 -15.51 -30.30
C THR A 31 -22.14 -16.92 -30.76
N LEU A 32 -22.28 -17.88 -29.84
CA LEU A 32 -22.68 -19.27 -30.17
C LEU A 32 -24.14 -19.39 -30.61
N ALA A 33 -25.04 -18.58 -30.06
CA ALA A 33 -26.48 -18.62 -30.34
C ALA A 33 -26.84 -18.04 -31.72
N GLY A 34 -25.85 -17.64 -32.52
CA GLY A 34 -26.06 -17.18 -33.89
C GLY A 34 -26.84 -15.88 -33.98
N GLY A 35 -26.59 -14.93 -33.07
CA GLY A 35 -27.08 -13.56 -33.20
C GLY A 35 -26.75 -13.05 -34.60
N VAL A 36 -27.77 -12.83 -35.42
CA VAL A 36 -27.68 -12.50 -36.84
C VAL A 36 -26.65 -11.37 -37.02
N PRO A 37 -25.57 -11.55 -37.81
CA PRO A 37 -24.66 -10.45 -38.09
C PRO A 37 -25.41 -9.43 -38.95
N VAL A 38 -25.89 -8.35 -38.34
CA VAL A 38 -26.30 -7.15 -39.06
C VAL A 38 -25.05 -6.58 -39.69
N SER A 39 -24.75 -7.01 -40.92
CA SER A 39 -23.69 -6.53 -41.83
C SER A 39 -22.29 -6.35 -41.21
N PRO A 40 -21.23 -6.98 -41.75
CA PRO A 40 -19.86 -6.82 -41.24
C PRO A 40 -19.35 -5.36 -41.28
N VAL A 41 -20.02 -4.45 -41.98
CA VAL A 41 -19.69 -3.02 -41.98
C VAL A 41 -20.22 -2.29 -40.73
N HIS A 42 -21.35 -2.73 -40.16
CA HIS A 42 -21.96 -2.08 -38.99
C HIS A 42 -21.35 -2.55 -37.66
N SER A 43 -20.89 -3.81 -37.59
CA SER A 43 -20.23 -4.35 -36.39
C SER A 43 -18.85 -3.76 -36.11
N TYR A 44 -18.14 -3.25 -37.12
CA TYR A 44 -16.88 -2.51 -36.94
C TYR A 44 -17.09 -1.05 -36.49
N ILE A 45 -18.26 -0.47 -36.78
CA ILE A 45 -18.59 0.94 -36.48
C ILE A 45 -19.36 1.04 -35.16
N MET A 46 -20.22 0.06 -34.85
CA MET A 46 -20.99 -0.04 -33.61
C MET A 46 -21.12 -1.52 -33.19
N PRO A 47 -20.23 -2.05 -32.34
CA PRO A 47 -20.43 -3.37 -31.77
C PRO A 47 -21.63 -3.32 -30.82
N GLN A 48 -22.80 -3.74 -31.29
CA GLN A 48 -24.02 -3.91 -30.48
C GLN A 48 -23.92 -5.24 -29.71
N ILE A 49 -22.94 -5.36 -28.81
CA ILE A 49 -23.01 -6.35 -27.74
C ILE A 49 -23.73 -5.64 -26.61
N ASP A 50 -25.06 -5.66 -26.65
CA ASP A 50 -25.89 -5.03 -25.64
C ASP A 50 -25.74 -5.84 -24.35
N LEU A 51 -24.95 -5.30 -23.42
CA LEU A 51 -24.64 -5.98 -22.17
C LEU A 51 -25.84 -5.77 -21.23
N PRO A 52 -26.36 -6.84 -20.58
CA PRO A 52 -27.51 -6.68 -19.70
C PRO A 52 -27.20 -5.70 -18.58
N LEU A 53 -28.21 -4.90 -18.23
CA LEU A 53 -28.08 -3.80 -17.29
C LEU A 53 -27.49 -4.25 -15.93
N ASP A 54 -27.82 -5.45 -15.48
CA ASP A 54 -27.29 -6.02 -14.25
C ASP A 54 -25.75 -6.09 -14.25
N ILE A 55 -25.15 -6.66 -15.30
CA ILE A 55 -23.68 -6.74 -15.45
C ILE A 55 -23.06 -5.34 -15.53
N THR A 56 -23.73 -4.38 -16.18
CA THR A 56 -23.24 -2.99 -16.23
C THR A 56 -23.26 -2.32 -14.84
N LEU A 57 -24.28 -2.57 -14.02
CA LEU A 57 -24.34 -2.03 -12.67
C LEU A 57 -23.35 -2.72 -11.74
N GLU A 58 -23.19 -4.04 -11.83
CA GLU A 58 -22.17 -4.78 -11.08
C GLU A 58 -20.75 -4.29 -11.40
N THR A 59 -20.42 -4.08 -12.67
CA THR A 59 -19.10 -3.55 -13.06
C THR A 59 -18.88 -2.13 -12.55
N LEU A 60 -19.85 -1.23 -12.71
CA LEU A 60 -19.74 0.16 -12.22
C LEU A 60 -19.59 0.21 -10.70
N THR A 61 -20.37 -0.58 -9.97
CA THR A 61 -20.29 -0.64 -8.50
C THR A 61 -18.96 -1.25 -8.04
N ALA A 62 -18.47 -2.31 -8.69
CA ALA A 62 -17.17 -2.91 -8.38
C ALA A 62 -16.01 -1.92 -8.62
N VAL A 63 -16.02 -1.20 -9.74
CA VAL A 63 -15.01 -0.15 -10.05
C VAL A 63 -15.08 0.97 -9.02
N LEU A 64 -16.27 1.44 -8.66
CA LEU A 64 -16.44 2.49 -7.67
C LEU A 64 -15.86 2.06 -6.31
N LEU A 65 -16.16 0.85 -5.86
CA LEU A 65 -15.64 0.30 -4.60
C LEU A 65 -14.11 0.21 -4.61
N LEU A 66 -13.52 -0.22 -5.73
CA LEU A 66 -12.07 -0.23 -5.90
C LEU A 66 -11.47 1.19 -5.86
N CYS A 67 -12.05 2.15 -6.57
CA CYS A 67 -11.58 3.54 -6.54
C CYS A 67 -11.62 4.09 -5.11
N VAL A 68 -12.74 3.89 -4.40
CA VAL A 68 -12.89 4.33 -3.01
C VAL A 68 -11.89 3.62 -2.09
N GLY A 69 -11.74 2.29 -2.23
CA GLY A 69 -10.81 1.49 -1.44
C GLY A 69 -9.36 1.90 -1.63
N ILE A 70 -8.94 2.20 -2.87
CA ILE A 70 -7.59 2.68 -3.20
C ILE A 70 -7.35 4.07 -2.60
N VAL A 71 -8.30 5.00 -2.77
CA VAL A 71 -8.17 6.37 -2.25
C VAL A 71 -8.09 6.38 -0.72
N ILE A 72 -8.94 5.64 -0.03
CA ILE A 72 -8.92 5.51 1.44
C ILE A 72 -7.64 4.82 1.93
N GLY A 73 -7.07 3.92 1.12
CA GLY A 73 -5.82 3.23 1.42
C GLY A 73 -4.57 4.07 1.22
N SER A 74 -4.68 5.21 0.54
CA SER A 74 -3.52 6.05 0.23
C SER A 74 -2.90 6.65 1.49
N PRO A 75 -1.55 6.74 1.56
CA PRO A 75 -0.88 7.41 2.67
C PRO A 75 -1.21 8.91 2.68
N GLU A 76 -1.30 9.49 3.87
CA GLU A 76 -1.55 10.92 4.02
C GLU A 76 -0.49 11.77 3.30
N LEU A 77 -0.94 12.89 2.73
CA LEU A 77 -0.07 13.84 2.06
C LEU A 77 0.96 14.39 3.03
N LYS A 78 2.24 14.37 2.61
CA LYS A 78 3.31 14.99 3.37
C LYS A 78 3.14 16.52 3.34
N PRO A 79 3.36 17.21 4.47
CA PRO A 79 3.32 18.67 4.49
C PRO A 79 4.39 19.27 3.58
N ILE A 80 4.02 20.33 2.85
CA ILE A 80 4.89 21.03 1.89
C ILE A 80 6.04 21.75 2.60
N GLN A 81 5.78 22.30 3.80
CA GLN A 81 6.77 23.05 4.54
C GLN A 81 7.71 22.13 5.30
N TRP A 82 9.00 22.21 4.99
CA TRP A 82 10.05 21.40 5.63
C TRP A 82 10.04 21.51 7.15
N ARG A 83 9.86 22.71 7.71
CA ARG A 83 9.81 22.92 9.18
C ARG A 83 8.66 22.17 9.83
N VAL A 84 7.48 22.14 9.19
CA VAL A 84 6.31 21.41 9.70
C VAL A 84 6.53 19.90 9.59
N TRP A 85 7.12 19.46 8.47
CA TRP A 85 7.47 18.05 8.28
C TRP A 85 8.51 17.58 9.30
N ALA A 86 9.61 18.32 9.46
CA ALA A 86 10.67 18.05 10.42
C ALA A 86 10.15 18.02 11.86
N GLY A 87 9.30 18.97 12.24
CA GLY A 87 8.66 18.97 13.56
C GLY A 87 7.75 17.76 13.81
N LYS A 88 6.97 17.32 12.80
CA LYS A 88 6.20 16.07 12.88
C LYS A 88 7.12 14.85 13.02
N LEU A 89 8.22 14.84 12.27
CA LEU A 89 9.22 13.77 12.30
C LEU A 89 9.87 13.63 13.68
N GLU A 90 10.28 14.75 14.30
CA GLU A 90 10.84 14.76 15.66
C GLU A 90 9.82 14.31 16.71
N LYS A 91 8.53 14.68 16.55
CA LYS A 91 7.46 14.21 17.43
C LYS A 91 7.19 12.71 17.27
N GLU A 92 7.23 12.17 16.06
CA GLU A 92 7.10 10.73 15.84
C GLU A 92 8.33 9.97 16.34
N LYS A 93 9.54 10.53 16.17
CA LYS A 93 10.82 10.03 16.66
C LYS A 93 10.78 9.76 18.18
N SER A 94 10.27 10.71 18.96
CA SER A 94 10.12 10.54 20.41
C SER A 94 9.06 9.51 20.79
N SER A 95 8.00 9.36 20.00
CA SER A 95 6.92 8.39 20.26
C SER A 95 7.23 6.94 19.89
N LYS A 96 8.16 6.70 18.96
CA LYS A 96 8.47 5.36 18.38
C LYS A 96 9.89 4.88 18.64
N THR A 97 10.62 5.51 19.55
CA THR A 97 11.92 4.99 20.00
C THR A 97 11.67 3.69 20.78
N GLN A 98 11.82 2.54 20.14
CA GLN A 98 11.89 1.27 20.85
C GLN A 98 13.25 1.22 21.54
N SER A 99 13.25 1.18 22.87
CA SER A 99 14.43 0.77 23.62
C SER A 99 14.42 -0.75 23.76
N ILE A 100 15.48 -1.43 23.32
CA ILE A 100 15.73 -2.81 23.75
C ILE A 100 16.75 -2.71 24.87
N ASN A 101 16.42 -3.21 26.06
CA ASN A 101 17.29 -3.17 27.25
C ASN A 101 17.79 -1.75 27.62
N GLY A 102 16.98 -0.71 27.40
CA GLY A 102 17.36 0.67 27.70
C GLY A 102 18.20 1.37 26.62
N ASP A 103 18.71 0.64 25.63
CA ASP A 103 19.42 1.22 24.49
C ASP A 103 18.43 1.62 23.40
N PRO A 104 18.41 2.90 22.97
CA PRO A 104 17.53 3.33 21.90
C PRO A 104 17.95 2.64 20.60
N LEU A 105 17.17 1.65 20.15
CA LEU A 105 17.22 1.21 18.77
C LEU A 105 16.84 2.45 17.96
N GLY A 106 17.79 2.89 17.13
CA GLY A 106 17.71 4.17 16.42
C GLY A 106 16.33 4.43 15.80
N PRO A 107 15.99 5.70 15.59
CA PRO A 107 14.60 6.07 15.46
C PRO A 107 13.95 5.46 14.22
N ARG A 108 13.04 4.48 14.43
CA ARG A 108 12.22 3.93 13.36
C ARG A 108 11.24 5.00 12.90
N GLY A 109 11.49 5.57 11.72
CA GLY A 109 10.61 6.55 11.09
C GLY A 109 11.32 7.73 10.44
N ASN A 110 12.59 7.99 10.80
CA ASN A 110 13.36 9.06 10.14
C ASN A 110 14.08 8.55 8.87
N PRO A 111 13.68 8.98 7.66
CA PRO A 111 14.37 8.60 6.43
C PRO A 111 15.82 9.10 6.38
N TYR A 112 16.18 10.08 7.21
CA TYR A 112 17.54 10.63 7.34
C TYR A 112 18.28 10.14 8.58
N ALA A 113 17.80 9.09 9.25
CA ALA A 113 18.46 8.52 10.42
C ALA A 113 19.94 8.19 10.16
N ALA A 114 20.27 7.72 8.96
CA ALA A 114 21.65 7.44 8.56
C ALA A 114 22.55 8.70 8.53
N LEU A 115 22.00 9.85 8.13
CA LEU A 115 22.72 11.13 8.15
C LEU A 115 22.87 11.67 9.57
N GLU A 116 21.85 11.49 10.42
CA GLU A 116 21.91 11.91 11.83
C GLU A 116 22.87 11.07 12.66
N GLN A 117 22.86 9.75 12.47
CA GLN A 117 23.74 8.83 13.19
C GLN A 117 25.20 8.93 12.74
N ARG A 118 25.47 9.54 11.58
CA ARG A 118 26.81 9.79 11.06
C ARG A 118 27.72 8.57 11.21
N GLN A 119 27.24 7.41 10.73
CA GLN A 119 27.92 6.11 10.90
C GLN A 119 29.38 6.13 10.42
N GLY A 120 29.71 6.94 9.41
CA GLY A 120 31.08 7.12 8.90
C GLY A 120 32.04 7.90 9.83
N PHE A 121 31.51 8.60 10.85
CA PHE A 121 32.28 9.34 11.86
C PHE A 121 32.27 8.66 13.23
N LEU A 122 31.83 7.40 13.28
CA LEU A 122 31.82 6.63 14.52
C LEU A 122 33.26 6.36 14.96
N ASP A 123 33.63 6.74 16.19
CA ASP A 123 34.93 6.37 16.75
C ASP A 123 34.92 4.89 17.16
N ILE A 124 35.41 4.06 16.25
CA ILE A 124 35.50 2.61 16.44
C ILE A 124 36.40 2.27 17.63
N ARG A 125 37.42 3.08 17.94
CA ARG A 125 38.37 2.79 19.02
C ARG A 125 37.73 3.04 20.38
N ALA A 126 37.01 4.16 20.53
CA ALA A 126 36.25 4.45 21.74
C ALA A 126 35.17 3.39 21.99
N GLN A 127 34.36 3.06 20.98
CA GLN A 127 33.30 2.05 21.09
C GLN A 127 33.83 0.65 21.49
N ARG A 128 34.98 0.25 20.95
CA ARG A 128 35.63 -1.01 21.35
C ARG A 128 36.12 -0.99 22.80
N LYS A 129 36.61 0.15 23.28
CA LYS A 129 37.03 0.31 24.67
C LYS A 129 35.83 0.25 25.62
N ASP A 130 34.76 0.98 25.30
CA ASP A 130 33.52 1.00 26.08
C ASP A 130 32.91 -0.41 26.17
N PHE A 131 32.89 -1.15 25.07
CA PHE A 131 32.46 -2.55 25.07
C PHE A 131 33.35 -3.44 25.95
N ALA A 132 34.67 -3.29 25.86
CA ALA A 132 35.60 -4.06 26.67
C ALA A 132 35.44 -3.77 28.18
N ASP A 133 35.21 -2.51 28.55
CA ASP A 133 34.97 -2.10 29.93
C ASP A 133 33.61 -2.59 30.43
N TRP A 134 32.57 -2.58 29.58
CA TRP A 134 31.27 -3.18 29.87
C TRP A 134 31.39 -4.70 30.15
N VAL A 135 32.09 -5.46 29.29
CA VAL A 135 32.30 -6.91 29.49
C VAL A 135 33.00 -7.19 30.82
N LYS A 136 34.03 -6.43 31.17
CA LYS A 136 34.75 -6.56 32.45
C LYS A 136 33.86 -6.24 33.64
N SER A 137 33.02 -5.20 33.54
CA SER A 137 32.07 -4.83 34.60
C SER A 137 30.99 -5.91 34.83
N GLY A 138 30.57 -6.60 33.76
CA GLY A 138 29.64 -7.73 33.83
C GLY A 138 30.26 -8.98 34.45
N SER A 139 31.56 -9.22 34.26
CA SER A 139 32.25 -10.36 34.89
C SER A 139 32.59 -10.12 36.37
N SER A 140 32.69 -8.86 36.80
CA SER A 140 33.00 -8.48 38.19
C SER A 140 31.80 -8.55 39.14
N LYS A 141 30.58 -8.79 38.64
CA LYS A 141 29.34 -8.92 39.44
C LYS A 141 28.98 -10.38 39.81
N LYS A 142 29.94 -11.31 39.73
CA LYS A 142 29.80 -12.68 40.23
C LYS A 142 30.65 -12.91 41.47
#